data_AF-A0A059DH22-F1
#
_entry.id   AF-A0A059DH22-F1
#
_cell.length_a   1.000
_cell.length_b   1.000
_cell.length_c   1.000
_cell.angle_alpha   90.00
_cell.angle_beta   90.00
_cell.angle_gamma   90.00
#
_symmetry.space_group_name_H-M   'P 1'
#
loop_
_entity.id
_entity.type
_entity.pdbx_description
1 polymer ?
#
loop_
_entity_poly.entity_id
_entity_poly.type
_entity_poly.pdbx_seq_one_letter_code
_entity_poly.pdbx_strand_id
1 'polypeptide(L)'
;MRKKQPMPFEMKFPNADPLALRLLERLLAFDPKDRPTAEEALADPYFKGLAKIEREPSCQPITKMEFEFERRRVTKEDIRELIFREILEYHPQLLKDYLTGKHQI
;
A
#
# COMPACT_ATOMS: atom_id res chain seq x y z
N MET A 1 3.28 27.53 16.90
CA MET A 1 1.89 27.52 16.37
C MET A 1 0.93 27.37 17.54
N ARG A 2 -0.19 28.11 17.58
CA ARG A 2 -1.19 27.99 18.65
C ARG A 2 -1.90 26.63 18.53
N LYS A 3 -1.83 25.80 19.57
CA LYS A 3 -2.59 24.53 19.60
C LYS A 3 -4.08 24.87 19.59
N LYS A 4 -4.79 24.44 18.53
CA LYS A 4 -6.25 24.48 18.48
C LYS A 4 -6.78 23.20 19.11
N GLN A 5 -7.84 23.31 19.91
CA GLN A 5 -8.55 22.14 20.39
C GLN A 5 -9.22 21.44 19.19
N PRO A 6 -9.24 20.09 19.17
CA PRO A 6 -9.96 19.36 18.13
C PRO A 6 -11.46 19.69 18.21
N MET A 7 -12.08 19.85 17.04
CA MET A 7 -13.52 20.01 16.93
C MET A 7 -14.15 18.60 16.86
N PRO A 8 -15.07 18.24 17.76
CA PRO A 8 -15.77 16.96 17.70
C PRO A 8 -16.43 16.77 16.34
N PHE A 9 -16.31 15.58 15.74
CA PHE A 9 -16.84 15.35 14.40
C PHE A 9 -18.36 15.34 14.35
N GLU A 10 -19.04 15.03 15.45
CA GLU A 10 -20.50 15.12 15.58
C GLU A 10 -21.00 16.55 15.37
N MET A 11 -20.23 17.56 15.81
CA MET A 11 -20.58 18.96 15.59
C MET A 11 -20.41 19.36 14.13
N LYS A 12 -19.43 18.76 13.44
CA LYS A 12 -19.15 19.07 12.04
C LYS A 12 -20.07 18.31 11.07
N PHE A 13 -20.46 17.09 11.44
CA PHE A 13 -21.23 16.15 10.66
C PHE A 13 -22.42 15.60 11.49
N PRO A 14 -23.42 16.44 11.80
CA PRO A 14 -24.48 16.10 12.76
C PRO A 14 -25.39 14.95 12.33
N ASN A 15 -25.42 14.63 11.03
CA ASN A 15 -26.29 13.58 10.46
C ASN A 15 -25.51 12.32 10.07
N ALA A 16 -24.21 12.23 10.38
CA ALA A 16 -23.41 11.07 10.07
C ALA A 16 -23.64 9.94 11.08
N ASP A 17 -23.43 8.70 10.65
CA ASP A 17 -23.49 7.53 11.51
C ASP A 17 -22.42 7.63 12.63
N PRO A 18 -22.79 7.47 13.92
CA PRO A 18 -21.83 7.53 15.03
C PRO A 18 -20.65 6.54 14.90
N LEU A 19 -20.87 5.36 14.32
CA LEU A 19 -19.80 4.38 14.09
C LEU A 19 -18.84 4.86 12.99
N ALA A 20 -19.36 5.53 11.96
CA ALA A 20 -18.53 6.14 10.92
C ALA A 20 -17.64 7.24 11.51
N LEU A 21 -18.21 8.10 12.36
CA LEU A 21 -17.49 9.19 13.01
C LEU A 21 -16.40 8.65 13.93
N ARG A 22 -16.70 7.63 14.75
CA ARG A 22 -15.71 6.99 15.63
C ARG A 22 -14.55 6.39 14.85
N LEU A 23 -14.82 5.71 13.73
CA LEU A 23 -13.76 5.17 12.87
C LEU A 23 -12.94 6.31 12.24
N LEU A 24 -13.60 7.36 11.76
CA LEU A 24 -12.97 8.53 11.15
C LEU A 24 -12.02 9.26 12.12
N GLU A 25 -12.40 9.42 13.39
CA GLU A 25 -11.55 10.01 14.43
C GLU A 25 -10.24 9.25 14.60
N ARG A 26 -10.32 7.90 14.62
CA ARG A 26 -9.13 7.04 14.72
C ARG A 26 -8.26 7.10 13.47
N LEU A 27 -8.87 7.09 12.27
CA LEU A 27 -8.14 7.16 11.00
C LEU A 27 -7.40 8.49 10.82
N LEU A 28 -7.99 9.58 11.31
CA LEU A 28 -7.42 10.94 11.22
C LEU A 28 -6.57 11.32 12.45
N ALA A 29 -6.15 10.34 13.25
CA ALA A 29 -5.25 10.59 14.37
C ALA A 29 -3.94 11.24 13.88
N PHE A 30 -3.46 12.21 14.67
CA PHE A 30 -2.28 12.98 14.30
C PHE A 30 -1.01 12.12 14.35
N ASP A 31 -0.83 11.36 15.43
CA ASP A 31 0.24 10.37 15.51
C ASP A 31 -0.12 9.18 14.60
N PRO A 32 0.74 8.81 13.64
CA PRO A 32 0.53 7.62 12.82
C PRO A 32 0.36 6.32 13.62
N LYS A 33 0.94 6.25 14.83
CA LYS A 33 0.83 5.07 15.70
C LYS A 33 -0.55 4.90 16.33
N ASP A 34 -1.31 5.98 16.42
CA ASP A 34 -2.67 5.97 16.96
C ASP A 34 -3.70 5.59 15.87
N ARG A 35 -3.28 5.54 14.60
CA ARG A 35 -4.13 5.12 13.49
C ARG A 35 -4.23 3.59 13.45
N PRO A 36 -5.43 3.03 13.20
CA PRO A 36 -5.57 1.61 12.99
C PRO A 36 -4.86 1.18 11.70
N THR A 37 -4.45 -0.08 11.65
CA THR A 37 -4.04 -0.70 10.39
C THR A 37 -5.24 -0.83 9.44
N ALA A 38 -4.98 -1.08 8.15
CA ALA A 38 -6.06 -1.33 7.18
C ALA A 38 -6.92 -2.53 7.60
N GLU A 39 -6.31 -3.58 8.15
CA GLU A 39 -7.01 -4.78 8.64
C GLU A 39 -7.90 -4.46 9.84
N GLU A 40 -7.38 -3.72 10.82
CA GLU A 40 -8.15 -3.29 11.99
C GLU A 40 -9.32 -2.37 11.62
N ALA A 41 -9.13 -1.51 10.61
CA ALA A 41 -10.18 -0.63 10.11
C ALA A 41 -11.28 -1.39 9.37
N LEU A 42 -10.92 -2.38 8.52
CA LEU A 42 -11.90 -3.24 7.84
C LEU A 42 -12.71 -4.09 8.81
N ALA A 43 -12.12 -4.48 9.94
CA ALA A 43 -12.80 -5.19 11.02
C ALA A 43 -13.66 -4.30 11.94
N ASP A 44 -13.71 -2.98 11.74
CA ASP A 44 -14.47 -2.07 12.61
C ASP A 44 -15.99 -2.36 12.52
N PRO A 45 -16.73 -2.27 13.65
CA PRO A 45 -18.19 -2.36 13.69
C PRO A 45 -18.94 -1.53 12.66
N TYR A 46 -18.37 -0.41 12.19
CA TYR A 46 -18.95 0.38 11.10
C TYR A 46 -19.19 -0.46 9.82
N PHE A 47 -18.32 -1.42 9.51
CA PHE A 47 -18.44 -2.31 8.34
C PHE A 47 -19.14 -3.64 8.66
N LYS A 48 -19.79 -3.75 9.81
CA LYS A 48 -20.50 -4.98 10.19
C LYS A 48 -21.56 -5.35 9.14
N GLY A 49 -21.47 -6.57 8.62
CA GLY A 49 -22.36 -7.08 7.57
C GLY A 49 -21.85 -6.84 6.14
N LEU A 50 -20.80 -6.02 5.97
CA LEU A 50 -20.09 -5.83 4.71
C LEU A 50 -18.77 -6.61 4.68
N ALA A 51 -18.03 -6.61 5.79
CA ALA A 51 -16.72 -7.24 5.92
C ALA A 51 -16.79 -8.76 5.64
N LYS A 52 -15.90 -9.24 4.76
CA LYS A 52 -15.76 -10.66 4.42
C LYS A 52 -14.30 -11.05 4.47
N ILE A 53 -13.86 -11.55 5.62
CA ILE A 53 -12.46 -11.94 5.89
C ILE A 53 -11.92 -12.87 4.79
N GLU A 54 -12.72 -13.83 4.32
CA GLU A 54 -12.31 -14.76 3.25
C GLU A 54 -12.01 -14.07 1.90
N ARG A 55 -12.57 -12.88 1.67
CA ARG A 55 -12.35 -12.06 0.47
C ARG A 55 -11.40 -10.88 0.71
N GLU A 56 -10.92 -10.73 1.94
CA GLU A 56 -10.02 -9.66 2.37
C GLU A 56 -8.73 -10.27 2.96
N PRO A 57 -7.99 -11.11 2.19
CA PRO A 57 -6.77 -11.72 2.71
C PRO A 57 -5.69 -10.66 2.90
N SER A 58 -5.05 -10.72 4.07
CA SER A 58 -3.82 -9.98 4.34
C SER A 58 -2.70 -10.43 3.41
N CYS A 59 -2.00 -9.46 2.80
CA CYS A 59 -0.77 -9.76 2.09
C CYS A 59 0.34 -10.06 3.11
N GLN A 60 1.23 -11.00 2.77
CA GLN A 60 2.43 -11.23 3.57
C GLN A 60 3.30 -9.96 3.56
N PRO A 61 4.00 -9.64 4.66
CA PRO A 61 4.90 -8.50 4.69
C PRO A 61 5.92 -8.58 3.54
N ILE A 62 5.93 -7.55 2.70
CA ILE A 62 6.90 -7.44 1.61
C ILE A 62 8.28 -7.23 2.23
N THR A 63 9.27 -8.03 1.83
CA THR A 63 10.62 -7.90 2.39
C THR A 63 11.26 -6.59 1.95
N LYS A 64 12.19 -6.06 2.75
CA LYS A 64 12.94 -4.84 2.37
C LYS A 64 13.76 -5.02 1.09
N MET A 65 14.08 -6.25 0.71
CA MET A 65 14.87 -6.57 -0.48
C MET A 65 14.10 -6.25 -1.76
N GLU A 66 12.77 -6.41 -1.75
CA GLU A 66 11.89 -6.07 -2.86
C GLU A 66 11.96 -4.58 -3.23
N PHE A 67 12.28 -3.71 -2.26
CA PHE A 67 12.42 -2.26 -2.47
C PHE A 67 13.88 -1.80 -2.63
N GLU A 68 14.84 -2.73 -2.76
CA GLU A 68 16.25 -2.36 -2.82
C GLU A 68 16.59 -1.53 -4.06
N PHE A 69 15.85 -1.73 -5.16
CA PHE A 69 16.01 -0.96 -6.39
C PHE A 69 15.83 0.55 -6.18
N GLU A 70 14.98 0.99 -5.23
CA GLU A 70 14.75 2.41 -4.93
C GLU A 70 15.92 3.05 -4.17
N ARG A 71 16.70 2.24 -3.45
CA ARG A 71 17.82 2.72 -2.62
C ARG A 71 19.11 2.89 -3.43
N ARG A 72 19.15 2.35 -4.65
CA ARG A 72 20.31 2.44 -5.55
C ARG A 72 20.18 3.68 -6.43
N ARG A 73 21.27 4.41 -6.61
CA ARG A 73 21.34 5.41 -7.68
C ARG A 73 21.47 4.66 -9.00
N VAL A 74 20.43 4.71 -9.81
CA VAL A 74 20.35 4.05 -11.11
C VAL A 74 20.30 5.09 -12.22
N THR A 75 21.00 4.82 -13.32
CA THR A 75 20.89 5.61 -14.54
C THR A 75 19.61 5.26 -15.29
N LYS A 76 19.28 6.04 -16.33
CA LYS A 76 18.16 5.72 -17.21
C LYS A 76 18.36 4.36 -17.90
N GLU A 77 19.60 4.06 -18.26
CA GLU A 77 20.01 2.82 -18.89
C GLU A 77 19.83 1.63 -17.94
N ASP A 78 20.19 1.79 -16.66
CA ASP A 78 19.97 0.76 -15.64
C ASP A 78 18.46 0.49 -15.44
N ILE A 79 17.63 1.53 -15.38
CA ILE A 79 16.16 1.36 -15.26
C ILE A 79 15.61 0.61 -16.47
N ARG A 80 16.07 0.96 -17.68
CA ARG A 80 15.65 0.26 -18.91
C ARG A 80 16.00 -1.23 -18.84
N GLU A 81 17.21 -1.55 -18.40
CA GLU A 81 17.66 -2.93 -18.23
C GLU A 81 16.85 -3.67 -17.16
N LEU A 82 16.57 -3.04 -16.01
CA LEU A 82 15.74 -3.64 -14.95
C LEU A 82 14.32 -3.96 -15.44
N ILE A 83 13.68 -3.02 -16.15
CA ILE A 83 12.36 -3.24 -16.75
C ILE A 83 12.42 -4.36 -17.79
N PHE A 84 13.45 -4.37 -18.64
CA PHE A 84 13.59 -5.42 -19.65
C PHE A 84 13.76 -6.80 -19.01
N ARG A 85 14.58 -6.92 -17.95
CA ARG A 85 14.73 -8.16 -17.19
C ARG A 85 13.43 -8.63 -16.56
N GLU A 86 12.65 -7.72 -15.98
CA GLU A 86 11.32 -8.05 -15.44
C GLU A 86 10.41 -8.62 -16.54
N ILE A 87 10.40 -8.02 -17.74
CA ILE A 87 9.65 -8.56 -18.88
C ILE A 87 10.13 -9.96 -19.25
N LEU A 88 11.46 -10.19 -19.30
CA LEU A 88 12.03 -11.49 -19.66
C LEU A 88 11.61 -12.62 -18.70
N GLU A 89 11.43 -12.33 -17.41
CA GLU A 89 10.97 -13.31 -16.42
C GLU A 89 9.62 -13.95 -16.81
N TYR A 90 8.73 -13.17 -17.45
CA TYR A 90 7.45 -13.67 -17.97
C TYR A 90 7.54 -14.25 -19.40
N HIS A 91 8.72 -14.22 -20.04
CA HIS A 91 8.94 -14.69 -21.41
C HIS A 91 10.13 -15.67 -21.49
N PRO A 92 9.97 -16.95 -21.06
CA PRO A 92 11.09 -17.88 -20.88
C PRO A 92 11.96 -18.13 -22.11
N GLN A 93 11.37 -18.07 -23.31
CA GLN A 93 12.11 -18.25 -24.57
C GLN A 93 13.03 -17.05 -24.84
N LEU A 94 12.51 -15.82 -24.69
CA LEU A 94 13.30 -14.60 -24.86
C LEU A 94 14.37 -14.48 -23.78
N LEU A 95 14.08 -14.90 -22.55
CA LEU A 95 15.08 -14.95 -21.48
C LEU A 95 16.23 -15.88 -21.84
N LYS A 96 15.94 -17.06 -22.38
CA LYS A 96 16.95 -18.01 -22.84
C LYS A 96 17.82 -17.42 -23.97
N ASP A 97 17.21 -16.75 -24.93
CA ASP A 97 17.94 -16.11 -26.04
C ASP A 97 18.79 -14.93 -25.56
N TYR A 98 18.28 -14.16 -24.60
CA TYR A 98 19.00 -13.07 -23.95
C TYR A 98 20.24 -13.58 -23.18
N LEU A 99 20.07 -14.60 -22.33
CA LEU A 99 21.16 -15.20 -21.54
C LEU A 99 22.21 -15.90 -22.40
N THR A 100 21.81 -16.46 -23.55
CA THR A 100 22.74 -17.11 -24.48
C THR A 100 23.44 -16.14 -25.43
N GLY A 101 23.19 -14.82 -25.30
CA GLY A 101 23.85 -13.79 -26.09
C GLY A 101 23.41 -13.72 -27.56
N LYS A 102 22.31 -14.41 -27.93
CA LYS A 102 21.81 -14.44 -29.31
C LYS A 102 21.19 -13.12 -29.78
N HIS A 103 21.01 -12.16 -28.87
CA HIS A 103 20.41 -10.85 -29.13
C HIS A 103 21.41 -9.67 -29.07
N GLN A 104 22.71 -9.91 -29.27
CA GLN A 104 23.63 -8.80 -29.60
C GLN A 104 23.34 -8.32 -31.03
N ILE A 105 22.59 -7.22 -31.13
CA ILE A 105 22.54 -6.35 -32.31
C ILE A 105 23.69 -5.36 -32.19
#